data_AF-A0A9P9Q624-F1
#
_entry.id   AF-A0A9P9Q624-F1
#
_cell.length_a   1.000
_cell.length_b   1.000
_cell.length_c   1.000
_cell.angle_alpha   90.00
_cell.angle_beta   90.00
_cell.angle_gamma   90.00
#
_symmetry.space_group_name_H-M   'P 1'
#
loop_
_entity.id
_entity.type
_entity.pdbx_description
1 polymer ?
#
loop_
_entity_poly.entity_id
_entity_poly.type
_entity_poly.pdbx_seq_one_letter_code
_entity_poly.pdbx_strand_id
1 'polypeptide(L)'
;MSLTLKVTSLFVRTLAKPMANAIKRNAHEHERFRRICVRFAQGLHRIDMRMRLGLLQDPAVIDRQIKKEVALAEAARKKAAAPTVLTEAEMKAEEALTEKEREAIKKKAEERTKPRIRPLSEQKAIEMGANFAAETFIFAVGIGVIVFEQWRQRRKAKNARDDIREDLEEMQNELKAVKAELEEWKARHPEPAPSKLLGFWKGKEKTPE
;
A
#
# COMPACT_ATOMS: atom_id res chain seq x y z
N MET A 1 5.10 -3.18 -34.14
CA MET A 1 5.39 -2.46 -32.87
C MET A 1 4.25 -1.51 -32.54
N SER A 2 3.61 -1.79 -31.41
CA SER A 2 2.34 -1.25 -30.90
C SER A 2 2.07 0.24 -31.16
N LEU A 3 0.98 0.53 -31.88
CA LEU A 3 0.47 1.90 -32.10
C LEU A 3 0.17 2.60 -30.77
N THR A 4 -0.32 1.84 -29.78
CA THR A 4 -0.60 2.34 -28.43
C THR A 4 0.67 2.81 -27.73
N LEU A 5 1.78 2.06 -27.78
CA LEU A 5 3.05 2.50 -27.21
C LEU A 5 3.57 3.80 -27.85
N LYS A 6 3.33 3.99 -29.16
CA LYS A 6 3.71 5.22 -29.87
C LYS A 6 2.84 6.41 -29.45
N VAL A 7 1.53 6.23 -29.33
CA VAL A 7 0.60 7.30 -28.90
C VAL A 7 0.86 7.68 -27.44
N THR A 8 1.03 6.70 -26.56
CA THR A 8 1.33 6.95 -25.14
C THR A 8 2.69 7.64 -24.96
N SER A 9 3.73 7.20 -25.68
CA SER A 9 5.05 7.87 -25.60
C SER A 9 5.04 9.29 -26.19
N LEU A 10 4.23 9.54 -27.24
CA LEU A 10 4.03 10.87 -27.78
C LEU A 10 3.32 11.78 -26.78
N PHE A 11 2.24 11.31 -26.14
CA PHE A 11 1.47 12.06 -25.13
C PHE A 11 2.31 12.44 -23.91
N VAL A 12 3.10 11.48 -23.39
CA VAL A 12 4.03 11.75 -22.28
C VAL A 12 5.04 12.82 -22.70
N ARG A 13 5.57 12.75 -23.93
CA ARG A 13 6.56 13.72 -24.43
C ARG A 13 5.95 15.09 -24.72
N THR A 14 4.71 15.15 -25.18
CA THR A 14 4.00 16.40 -25.51
C THR A 14 3.49 17.12 -24.27
N LEU A 15 3.23 16.45 -23.15
CA LEU A 15 2.82 17.12 -21.92
C LEU A 15 3.99 17.36 -20.96
N ALA A 16 4.90 16.40 -20.78
CA ALA A 16 5.96 16.54 -19.77
C ALA A 16 6.93 17.67 -20.11
N LYS A 17 7.32 17.81 -21.39
CA LYS A 17 8.29 18.83 -21.82
C LYS A 17 7.78 20.27 -21.71
N PRO A 18 6.61 20.66 -22.26
CA PRO A 18 6.14 22.02 -22.11
C PRO A 18 5.79 22.36 -20.67
N MET A 19 5.29 21.41 -19.88
CA MET A 19 5.04 21.65 -18.45
C MET A 19 6.33 21.89 -17.67
N ALA A 20 7.35 21.04 -17.85
CA ALA A 20 8.64 21.24 -17.19
C ALA A 20 9.27 22.59 -17.57
N ASN A 21 9.19 22.98 -18.85
CA ASN A 21 9.70 24.26 -19.32
C ASN A 21 8.89 25.45 -18.77
N ALA A 22 7.57 25.33 -18.66
CA ALA A 22 6.72 26.37 -18.06
C ALA A 22 6.99 26.54 -16.56
N ILE A 23 7.20 25.43 -15.84
CA ILE A 23 7.54 25.45 -14.41
C ILE A 23 8.93 26.07 -14.20
N LYS A 24 9.91 25.71 -15.04
CA LYS A 24 11.25 26.33 -15.00
C LYS A 24 11.17 27.84 -15.23
N ARG A 25 10.41 28.29 -16.23
CA ARG A 25 10.22 29.73 -16.51
C ARG A 25 9.58 30.47 -15.32
N ASN A 26 8.50 29.94 -14.76
CA ASN A 26 7.85 30.51 -13.58
C ASN A 26 8.75 30.51 -12.33
N ALA A 27 9.67 29.55 -12.18
CA ALA A 27 10.65 29.53 -11.10
C ALA A 27 11.74 30.61 -11.26
N HIS A 28 11.97 31.12 -12.47
CA HIS A 28 12.81 32.29 -12.69
C HIS A 28 12.03 33.60 -12.53
N GLU A 29 10.76 33.63 -12.93
CA GLU A 29 9.91 34.82 -12.87
C GLU A 29 9.35 35.12 -11.46
N HIS A 30 9.16 34.10 -10.62
CA HIS A 30 8.55 34.24 -9.30
C HIS A 30 9.41 33.68 -8.16
N GLU A 31 9.91 34.57 -7.28
CA GLU A 31 10.73 34.17 -6.12
C GLU A 31 10.00 33.30 -5.09
N ARG A 32 8.70 33.53 -4.89
CA ARG A 32 7.88 32.70 -3.97
C ARG A 32 7.81 31.27 -4.48
N PHE A 33 7.58 31.11 -5.78
CA PHE A 33 7.51 29.81 -6.43
C PHE A 33 8.88 29.13 -6.42
N ARG A 34 9.95 29.87 -6.73
CA ARG A 34 11.35 29.40 -6.59
C ARG A 34 11.63 28.82 -5.22
N ARG A 35 11.27 29.54 -4.14
CA ARG A 35 11.47 29.08 -2.76
C ARG A 35 10.70 27.79 -2.46
N ILE A 36 9.48 27.66 -2.97
CA ILE A 36 8.67 26.44 -2.83
C ILE A 36 9.34 25.27 -3.55
N CYS A 37 9.74 25.44 -4.81
CA CYS A 37 10.44 24.42 -5.59
C CYS A 37 11.74 23.99 -4.92
N VAL A 38 12.56 24.93 -4.42
CA VAL A 38 13.82 24.63 -3.74
C VAL A 38 13.58 23.89 -2.43
N ARG A 39 12.63 24.32 -1.60
CA ARG A 39 12.29 23.61 -0.33
C ARG A 39 11.80 22.20 -0.62
N PHE A 40 10.95 22.03 -1.62
CA PHE A 40 10.43 20.73 -2.00
C PHE A 40 11.54 19.81 -2.52
N ALA A 41 12.37 20.29 -3.46
CA ALA A 41 13.46 19.53 -4.03
C ALA A 41 14.51 19.14 -2.99
N GLN A 42 14.81 20.03 -2.03
CA GLN A 42 15.68 19.70 -0.91
C GLN A 42 15.07 18.65 0.03
N GLY A 43 13.77 18.72 0.30
CA GLY A 43 13.06 17.70 1.08
C GLY A 43 13.12 16.34 0.40
N LEU A 44 12.77 16.29 -0.89
CA LEU A 44 12.80 15.07 -1.69
C LEU A 44 14.21 14.48 -1.79
N HIS A 45 15.24 15.32 -1.98
CA HIS A 45 16.61 14.86 -1.98
C HIS A 45 17.05 14.29 -0.63
N ARG A 46 16.63 14.89 0.48
CA ARG A 46 16.93 14.33 1.81
C ARG A 46 16.27 12.97 2.00
N ILE A 47 15.04 12.80 1.52
CA ILE A 47 14.32 11.52 1.59
C ILE A 47 15.02 10.48 0.71
N ASP A 48 15.30 10.80 -0.55
CA ASP A 48 16.00 9.90 -1.48
C ASP A 48 17.36 9.47 -0.94
N MET A 49 18.19 10.42 -0.48
CA MET A 49 19.49 10.11 0.12
C MET A 49 19.35 9.34 1.44
N ARG A 50 18.33 9.63 2.27
CA ARG A 50 18.09 8.87 3.49
C ARG A 50 17.67 7.44 3.19
N MET A 51 16.86 7.20 2.16
CA MET A 51 16.47 5.86 1.74
C MET A 51 17.66 5.11 1.13
N ARG A 52 18.45 5.76 0.27
CA ARG A 52 19.69 5.18 -0.28
C ARG A 52 20.66 4.82 0.82
N LEU A 53 20.94 5.75 1.74
CA LEU A 53 21.90 5.53 2.81
C LEU A 53 21.37 4.56 3.87
N GLY A 54 20.07 4.54 4.11
CA GLY A 54 19.43 3.54 4.98
C GLY A 54 19.39 2.14 4.39
N LEU A 55 19.33 2.02 3.06
CA LEU A 55 19.41 0.73 2.36
C LEU A 55 20.86 0.24 2.22
N LEU A 56 21.83 1.16 2.07
CA LEU A 56 23.26 0.85 1.92
C LEU A 56 24.04 0.79 3.25
N GLN A 57 23.52 1.34 4.35
CA GLN A 57 24.06 1.10 5.69
C GLN A 57 23.66 -0.30 6.13
N ASP A 58 24.49 -1.28 5.82
CA ASP A 58 24.38 -2.63 6.33
C ASP A 58 24.46 -2.57 7.87
N PRO A 59 23.36 -2.83 8.62
CA PRO A 59 23.33 -2.68 10.08
C PRO A 59 24.38 -3.57 10.75
N ALA A 60 24.78 -4.65 10.07
CA ALA A 60 25.84 -5.55 10.49
C ALA A 60 27.22 -4.88 10.63
N VAL A 61 27.54 -3.86 9.82
CA VAL A 61 28.84 -3.16 9.92
C VAL A 61 28.87 -2.26 11.15
N ILE A 62 27.76 -1.59 11.45
CA ILE A 62 27.59 -0.74 12.64
C ILE A 62 27.67 -1.59 13.91
N ASP A 63 26.95 -2.72 13.94
CA ASP A 63 26.98 -3.65 15.08
C ASP A 63 28.37 -4.24 15.32
N ARG A 64 29.12 -4.53 14.25
CA ARG A 64 30.50 -5.02 14.36
C ARG A 64 31.45 -3.96 14.94
N GLN A 65 31.27 -2.69 14.60
CA GLN A 65 32.07 -1.60 15.16
C GLN A 65 31.75 -1.39 16.65
N ILE A 66 30.47 -1.39 17.02
CA ILE A 66 30.02 -1.26 18.41
C ILE A 66 30.54 -2.45 19.25
N LYS A 67 30.41 -3.68 18.75
CA LYS A 67 30.91 -4.88 19.45
C LYS A 67 32.42 -4.83 19.66
N LYS A 68 33.20 -4.37 18.66
CA LYS A 68 34.65 -4.21 18.79
C LYS A 68 35.03 -3.16 19.82
N GLU A 69 34.40 -1.98 19.79
CA GLU A 69 34.68 -0.90 20.75
C GLU A 69 34.31 -1.31 22.18
N VAL A 70 33.18 -2.00 22.37
CA VAL A 70 32.75 -2.54 23.68
C VAL A 70 33.70 -3.64 24.17
N ALA A 71 34.10 -4.58 23.32
CA ALA A 71 35.03 -5.65 23.69
C ALA A 71 36.42 -5.12 24.05
N LEU A 72 36.90 -4.08 23.36
CA LEU A 72 38.16 -3.40 23.67
C LEU A 72 38.09 -2.66 25.01
N ALA A 73 36.96 -1.98 25.30
CA ALA A 73 36.73 -1.32 26.59
C ALA A 73 36.68 -2.32 27.76
N GLU A 74 35.99 -3.45 27.58
CA GLU A 74 35.98 -4.54 28.56
C GLU A 74 37.37 -5.16 28.75
N ALA A 75 38.13 -5.39 27.67
CA ALA A 75 39.48 -5.95 27.74
C ALA A 75 40.48 -4.98 28.40
N ALA A 76 40.36 -3.68 28.18
CA ALA A 76 41.15 -2.66 28.86
C ALA A 76 40.83 -2.63 30.37
N ARG A 77 39.55 -2.77 30.76
CA ARG A 77 39.16 -2.88 32.17
C ARG A 77 39.62 -4.16 32.84
N LYS A 78 39.53 -5.32 32.16
CA LYS A 78 40.09 -6.59 32.65
C LYS A 78 41.59 -6.54 32.89
N LYS A 79 42.31 -5.69 32.16
CA LYS A 79 43.75 -5.43 32.37
C LYS A 79 44.02 -4.43 33.50
N ALA A 80 43.07 -3.55 33.80
CA ALA A 80 43.18 -2.53 34.85
C ALA A 80 42.63 -3.01 36.21
N ALA A 81 41.79 -4.04 36.23
CA ALA A 81 41.27 -4.64 37.46
C ALA A 81 42.39 -5.44 38.16
N ALA A 82 42.89 -4.91 39.28
CA ALA A 82 43.77 -5.66 40.18
C ALA A 82 42.98 -6.76 40.91
N PRO A 83 43.60 -7.92 41.22
CA PRO A 83 42.89 -9.07 41.79
C PRO A 83 42.53 -8.78 43.25
N THR A 84 41.31 -8.30 43.49
CA THR A 84 40.81 -7.98 44.82
C THR A 84 39.39 -8.50 44.98
N VAL A 85 39.04 -9.00 46.17
CA VAL A 85 37.73 -9.59 46.49
C VAL A 85 36.71 -8.45 46.63
N LEU A 86 35.86 -8.27 45.62
CA LEU A 86 34.85 -7.21 45.56
C LEU A 86 33.57 -7.61 46.29
N THR A 87 32.95 -6.66 46.99
CA THR A 87 31.65 -6.85 47.65
C THR A 87 30.49 -6.71 46.65
N GLU A 88 29.33 -7.35 46.93
CA GLU A 88 28.17 -7.38 46.00
C GLU A 88 27.62 -5.99 45.62
N ALA A 89 27.78 -4.99 46.50
CA ALA A 89 27.35 -3.63 46.24
C ALA A 89 28.26 -2.89 45.24
N GLU A 90 29.56 -3.17 45.28
CA GLU A 90 30.56 -2.61 44.37
C GLU A 90 30.42 -3.25 42.98
N MET A 91 30.14 -4.55 42.90
CA MET A 91 29.83 -5.22 41.63
C MET A 91 28.62 -4.61 40.93
N LYS A 92 27.52 -4.36 41.66
CA LYS A 92 26.32 -3.74 41.06
C LYS A 92 26.55 -2.29 40.63
N ALA A 93 27.39 -1.54 41.34
CA ALA A 93 27.75 -0.18 40.97
C ALA A 93 28.66 -0.15 39.72
N GLU A 94 29.61 -1.07 39.62
CA GLU A 94 30.47 -1.23 38.46
C GLU A 94 29.70 -1.72 37.21
N GLU A 95 28.76 -2.64 37.39
CA GLU A 95 27.85 -3.13 36.34
C GLU A 95 26.96 -2.00 35.80
N ALA A 96 26.35 -1.21 36.68
CA ALA A 96 25.52 -0.07 36.27
C ALA A 96 26.34 1.03 35.55
N LEU A 97 27.60 1.23 35.94
CA LEU A 97 28.51 2.15 35.24
C LEU A 97 28.92 1.61 33.86
N THR A 98 29.15 0.29 33.73
CA THR A 98 29.46 -0.33 32.44
C THR A 98 28.28 -0.33 31.49
N GLU A 99 27.05 -0.53 31.96
CA GLU A 99 25.86 -0.37 31.14
C GLU A 99 25.71 1.06 30.61
N LYS A 100 25.89 2.06 31.48
CA LYS A 100 25.86 3.49 31.08
C LYS A 100 26.95 3.82 30.06
N GLU A 101 28.15 3.26 30.19
CA GLU A 101 29.24 3.43 29.22
C GLU A 101 28.94 2.76 27.88
N ARG A 102 28.40 1.53 27.88
CA ARG A 102 27.94 0.83 26.67
C ARG A 102 26.85 1.60 25.95
N GLU A 103 25.90 2.17 26.69
CA GLU A 103 24.85 3.02 26.13
C GLU A 103 25.42 4.32 25.55
N ALA A 104 26.39 4.94 26.21
CA ALA A 104 27.07 6.13 25.70
C ALA A 104 27.87 5.85 24.42
N ILE A 105 28.52 4.68 24.33
CA ILE A 105 29.24 4.22 23.11
C ILE A 105 28.24 3.97 21.97
N LYS A 106 27.12 3.29 22.25
CA LYS A 106 26.03 3.09 21.26
C LYS A 106 25.47 4.42 20.75
N LYS A 107 25.12 5.35 21.64
CA LYS A 107 24.61 6.68 21.26
C LYS A 107 25.62 7.48 20.43
N LYS A 108 26.91 7.45 20.79
CA LYS A 108 27.98 8.11 20.02
C LYS A 108 28.18 7.46 18.64
N ALA A 109 28.07 6.14 18.52
CA ALA A 109 28.17 5.42 17.25
C ALA A 109 26.96 5.70 16.34
N GLU A 110 25.75 5.71 16.90
CA GLU A 110 24.51 6.11 16.19
C GLU A 110 24.55 7.58 15.74
N GLU A 111 25.19 8.46 16.50
CA GLU A 111 25.34 9.87 16.14
C GLU A 111 26.37 10.07 15.02
N ARG A 112 27.53 9.39 15.09
CA ARG A 112 28.58 9.42 14.05
C ARG A 112 28.09 8.91 12.69
N THR A 113 27.10 8.02 12.70
CA THR A 113 26.58 7.35 11.51
C THR A 113 25.46 8.13 10.82
N LYS A 114 24.98 9.26 11.38
CA LYS A 114 24.00 10.12 10.70
C LYS A 114 24.64 10.78 9.47
N PRO A 115 24.25 10.41 8.24
CA PRO A 115 24.88 10.96 7.07
C PRO A 115 24.49 12.43 6.88
N ARG A 116 25.49 13.31 6.80
CA ARG A 116 25.30 14.73 6.52
C ARG A 116 25.08 14.94 5.01
N ILE A 117 23.81 15.02 4.61
CA ILE A 117 23.41 15.24 3.22
C ILE A 117 23.65 16.72 2.84
N ARG A 118 24.48 16.96 1.82
CA ARG A 118 24.74 18.32 1.29
C ARG A 118 23.50 18.82 0.54
N PRO A 119 23.08 20.09 0.71
CA PRO A 119 21.96 20.63 -0.05
C PRO A 119 22.32 20.71 -1.53
N LEU A 120 21.31 20.57 -2.41
CA LEU A 120 21.51 20.77 -3.84
C LEU A 120 21.82 22.23 -4.16
N SER A 121 22.57 22.44 -5.25
CA SER A 121 22.64 23.74 -5.90
C SER A 121 21.24 24.15 -6.34
N GLU A 122 21.02 25.47 -6.36
CA GLU A 122 19.69 26.01 -6.59
C GLU A 122 19.14 25.70 -7.98
N GLN A 123 19.99 25.77 -9.02
CA GLN A 123 19.61 25.40 -10.39
C GLN A 123 19.16 23.94 -10.48
N LYS A 124 19.89 23.03 -9.83
CA LYS A 124 19.55 21.60 -9.82
C LYS A 124 18.28 21.33 -9.02
N ALA A 125 18.06 22.07 -7.93
CA ALA A 125 16.84 21.99 -7.14
C ALA A 125 15.61 22.44 -7.96
N ILE A 126 15.72 23.53 -8.73
CA ILE A 126 14.65 24.00 -9.62
C ILE A 126 14.36 22.96 -10.71
N GLU A 127 15.39 22.39 -11.33
CA GLU A 127 15.21 21.39 -12.38
C GLU A 127 14.56 20.11 -11.85
N MET A 128 15.03 19.58 -10.72
CA MET A 128 14.43 18.41 -10.09
C MET A 128 12.99 18.67 -9.63
N GLY A 129 12.73 19.85 -9.04
CA GLY A 129 11.39 20.25 -8.64
C GLY A 129 10.44 20.37 -9.83
N ALA A 130 10.90 20.92 -10.95
CA ALA A 130 10.10 21.08 -12.15
C ALA A 130 9.74 19.74 -12.80
N ASN A 131 10.72 18.84 -12.94
CA ASN A 131 10.48 17.51 -13.52
C ASN A 131 9.49 16.70 -12.67
N PHE A 132 9.69 16.71 -11.35
CA PHE A 132 8.79 16.00 -10.43
C PHE A 132 7.36 16.56 -10.46
N ALA A 133 7.20 17.89 -10.49
CA ALA A 133 5.89 18.52 -10.55
C ALA A 133 5.13 18.18 -11.85
N ALA A 134 5.82 18.16 -13.00
CA ALA A 134 5.23 17.77 -14.27
C ALA A 134 4.80 16.30 -14.30
N GLU A 135 5.65 15.40 -13.77
CA GLU A 135 5.35 13.97 -13.68
C GLU A 135 4.18 13.70 -12.73
N THR A 136 4.20 14.30 -11.54
CA THR A 136 3.11 14.21 -10.56
C THR A 136 1.80 14.71 -11.14
N PHE A 137 1.81 15.80 -11.90
CA PHE A 137 0.61 16.33 -12.53
C PHE A 137 0.02 15.33 -13.54
N ILE A 138 0.83 14.74 -14.42
CA ILE A 138 0.35 13.76 -15.40
C ILE A 138 -0.23 12.53 -14.71
N PHE A 139 0.44 12.01 -13.67
CA PHE A 139 -0.09 10.89 -12.89
C PHE A 139 -1.37 11.25 -12.14
N ALA A 140 -1.45 12.44 -11.54
CA ALA A 140 -2.65 12.90 -10.85
C ALA A 140 -3.85 13.02 -11.80
N VAL A 141 -3.63 13.54 -13.01
CA VAL A 141 -4.67 13.59 -14.05
C VAL A 141 -5.08 12.17 -14.47
N GLY A 142 -4.12 11.28 -14.74
CA GLY A 142 -4.40 9.90 -15.13
C GLY A 142 -5.17 9.12 -14.05
N ILE A 143 -4.70 9.17 -12.80
CA ILE A 143 -5.38 8.57 -11.64
C ILE A 143 -6.76 9.22 -11.45
N GLY A 144 -6.85 10.54 -11.59
CA GLY A 144 -8.09 11.28 -11.48
C GLY A 144 -9.14 10.82 -12.49
N VAL A 145 -8.77 10.62 -13.75
CA VAL A 145 -9.66 10.07 -14.79
C VAL A 145 -10.10 8.65 -14.45
N ILE A 146 -9.18 7.78 -14.06
CA ILE A 146 -9.50 6.39 -13.68
C ILE A 146 -10.46 6.36 -12.49
N VAL A 147 -10.19 7.13 -11.43
CA VAL A 147 -11.05 7.20 -10.25
C VAL A 147 -12.40 7.79 -10.59
N PHE A 148 -12.44 8.82 -11.45
CA PHE A 148 -13.69 9.44 -11.90
C PHE A 148 -14.55 8.46 -12.72
N GLU A 149 -13.95 7.74 -13.66
CA GLU A 149 -14.64 6.72 -14.44
C GLU A 149 -15.12 5.58 -13.55
N GLN A 150 -14.27 5.07 -12.64
CA GLN A 150 -14.64 4.05 -11.67
C GLN A 150 -15.82 4.50 -10.80
N TRP A 151 -15.81 5.75 -10.32
CA TRP A 151 -16.90 6.30 -9.51
C TRP A 151 -18.19 6.47 -10.32
N ARG A 152 -18.09 6.98 -11.56
CA ARG A 152 -19.23 7.11 -12.48
C ARG A 152 -19.83 5.75 -12.84
N GLN A 153 -18.99 4.75 -13.15
CA GLN A 153 -19.42 3.40 -13.46
C GLN A 153 -20.07 2.72 -12.26
N ARG A 154 -19.49 2.86 -11.05
CA ARG A 154 -20.10 2.34 -9.81
C ARG A 154 -21.48 2.92 -9.54
N ARG A 155 -21.68 4.22 -9.79
CA ARG A 155 -23.02 4.83 -9.64
C ARG A 155 -24.03 4.24 -10.61
N LYS A 156 -23.67 4.00 -11.88
CA LYS A 156 -24.57 3.35 -12.85
C LYS A 156 -24.86 1.88 -12.48
N ALA A 157 -23.83 1.13 -12.10
CA ALA A 157 -23.99 -0.27 -11.71
C ALA A 157 -24.86 -0.43 -10.44
N LYS A 158 -24.83 0.55 -9.54
CA LYS A 158 -25.72 0.58 -8.38
C LYS A 158 -27.19 0.76 -8.81
N ASN A 159 -27.50 1.76 -9.63
CA ASN A 159 -28.87 1.99 -10.09
C ASN A 159 -29.42 0.76 -10.83
N ALA A 160 -28.65 0.18 -11.75
CA ALA A 160 -29.08 -1.03 -12.47
C ALA A 160 -29.31 -2.23 -11.53
N ARG A 161 -28.57 -2.33 -10.42
CA ARG A 161 -28.79 -3.37 -9.41
C ARG A 161 -30.04 -3.11 -8.58
N ASP A 162 -30.33 -1.84 -8.29
CA ASP A 162 -31.52 -1.45 -7.57
C ASP A 162 -32.77 -1.74 -8.43
N ASP A 163 -32.75 -1.42 -9.73
CA ASP A 163 -33.83 -1.74 -10.69
C ASP A 163 -34.07 -3.26 -10.79
N ILE A 164 -33.02 -4.06 -11.03
CA ILE A 164 -33.12 -5.54 -11.10
C ILE A 164 -33.69 -6.13 -9.81
N ARG A 165 -33.41 -5.51 -8.66
CA ARG A 165 -33.91 -5.97 -7.37
C ARG A 165 -35.42 -5.73 -7.25
N GLU A 166 -35.90 -4.59 -7.74
CA GLU A 166 -37.32 -4.27 -7.79
C GLU A 166 -38.06 -5.28 -8.68
N ASP A 167 -37.56 -5.55 -9.88
CA ASP A 167 -38.12 -6.56 -10.80
C ASP A 167 -38.15 -7.97 -10.17
N LEU A 168 -37.10 -8.35 -9.44
CA LEU A 168 -37.04 -9.64 -8.73
C LEU A 168 -38.10 -9.74 -7.64
N GLU A 169 -38.34 -8.66 -6.91
CA GLU A 169 -39.36 -8.60 -5.86
C GLU A 169 -40.77 -8.68 -6.48
N GLU A 170 -41.01 -7.99 -7.60
CA GLU A 170 -42.26 -8.07 -8.36
C GLU A 170 -42.53 -9.48 -8.90
N MET A 171 -41.58 -10.08 -9.61
CA MET A 171 -41.71 -11.45 -10.12
C MET A 171 -41.94 -12.49 -9.01
N GLN A 172 -41.30 -12.31 -7.85
CA GLN A 172 -41.55 -13.18 -6.70
C GLN A 172 -42.96 -13.05 -6.15
N ASN A 173 -43.54 -11.84 -6.18
CA ASN A 173 -44.91 -11.59 -5.74
C ASN A 173 -45.92 -12.19 -6.72
N GLU A 174 -45.70 -12.04 -8.02
CA GLU A 174 -46.53 -12.71 -9.04
C GLU A 174 -46.50 -14.23 -8.89
N LEU A 175 -45.32 -14.83 -8.70
CA LEU A 175 -45.21 -16.27 -8.48
C LEU A 175 -45.95 -16.73 -7.21
N LYS A 176 -45.95 -15.92 -6.15
CA LYS A 176 -46.74 -16.22 -4.94
C LYS A 176 -48.23 -16.12 -5.21
N ALA A 177 -48.67 -15.09 -5.94
CA ALA A 177 -50.08 -14.91 -6.30
C ALA A 177 -50.58 -16.08 -7.17
N VAL A 178 -49.86 -16.44 -8.23
CA VAL A 178 -50.21 -17.57 -9.10
C VAL A 178 -50.21 -18.89 -8.32
N LYS A 179 -49.26 -19.10 -7.41
CA LYS A 179 -49.28 -20.28 -6.53
C LYS A 179 -50.50 -20.30 -5.62
N ALA A 180 -50.90 -19.16 -5.06
CA ALA A 180 -52.10 -19.06 -4.24
C ALA A 180 -53.37 -19.38 -5.05
N GLU A 181 -53.50 -18.80 -6.26
CA GLU A 181 -54.61 -19.12 -7.18
C GLU A 181 -54.64 -20.61 -7.56
N LEU A 182 -53.47 -21.22 -7.78
CA LEU A 182 -53.38 -22.65 -8.07
C LEU A 182 -53.85 -23.51 -6.88
N GLU A 183 -53.45 -23.15 -5.66
CA GLU A 183 -53.91 -23.83 -4.44
C GLU A 183 -55.42 -23.65 -4.23
N GLU A 184 -55.97 -22.47 -4.52
CA GLU A 184 -57.41 -22.23 -4.51
C GLU A 184 -58.15 -23.07 -5.55
N TRP A 185 -57.63 -23.14 -6.79
CA TRP A 185 -58.22 -23.94 -7.86
C TRP A 185 -58.19 -25.44 -7.51
N LYS A 186 -57.07 -25.93 -6.98
CA LYS A 186 -56.94 -27.30 -6.46
C LYS A 186 -57.87 -27.58 -5.28
N ALA A 187 -58.07 -26.62 -4.38
CA ALA A 187 -58.99 -26.77 -3.26
C ALA A 187 -60.46 -26.85 -3.73
N ARG A 188 -60.83 -26.09 -4.77
CA ARG A 188 -62.15 -26.20 -5.41
C ARG A 188 -62.33 -27.48 -6.20
N HIS A 189 -61.26 -28.04 -6.75
CA HIS A 189 -61.27 -29.25 -7.57
C HIS A 189 -60.29 -30.27 -6.98
N PRO A 190 -60.64 -30.95 -5.87
CA PRO A 190 -59.78 -31.97 -5.30
C PRO A 190 -59.54 -33.06 -6.35
N GLU A 191 -58.27 -33.36 -6.61
CA GLU A 191 -57.84 -34.46 -7.48
C GLU A 191 -58.67 -35.71 -7.17
N PRO A 192 -59.32 -36.35 -8.16
CA PRO A 192 -59.94 -37.64 -7.92
C PRO A 192 -58.82 -38.60 -7.48
N ALA A 193 -58.95 -39.14 -6.27
CA ALA A 193 -57.97 -40.04 -5.67
C ALA A 193 -57.44 -41.06 -6.70
N PRO A 194 -56.12 -41.35 -6.75
CA PRO A 194 -55.53 -42.17 -7.80
C PRO A 194 -56.29 -43.49 -7.88
N SER A 195 -56.96 -43.68 -9.01
CA SER A 195 -57.85 -44.82 -9.20
C SER A 195 -57.03 -46.10 -9.10
N LYS A 196 -57.39 -46.96 -8.14
CA LYS A 196 -56.78 -48.29 -7.93
C LYS A 196 -56.82 -49.21 -9.17
N LEU A 197 -57.47 -48.78 -10.25
CA LEU A 197 -57.62 -49.47 -11.52
C LEU A 197 -56.33 -49.54 -12.34
N LEU A 198 -55.40 -48.59 -12.20
CA LEU A 198 -54.11 -48.63 -12.91
C LEU A 198 -53.11 -49.64 -12.31
N GLY A 199 -53.35 -50.12 -11.08
CA GLY A 199 -52.55 -51.18 -10.46
C GLY A 199 -52.93 -52.60 -10.92
N PHE A 200 -54.15 -52.81 -11.39
CA PHE A 200 -54.66 -54.13 -11.78
C PHE A 200 -54.18 -54.58 -13.17
N TRP A 201 -53.75 -53.65 -14.03
CA TRP A 201 -53.24 -53.97 -15.37
C TRP A 201 -51.71 -54.12 -15.45
N LYS A 202 -50.98 -53.82 -14.38
CA LYS A 202 -49.50 -53.93 -14.32
C LYS A 202 -48.99 -55.27 -13.76
N GLY A 203 -49.88 -56.20 -13.44
CA GLY A 203 -49.54 -57.47 -12.78
C GLY A 203 -49.95 -58.72 -13.57
N LYS A 204 -49.51 -58.87 -14.84
CA LYS A 204 -49.62 -60.16 -15.55
C LYS A 204 -48.68 -60.31 -16.76
N GLU A 205 -47.38 -60.05 -16.58
CA GLU A 205 -46.35 -60.67 -17.43
C GLU A 205 -45.62 -61.71 -16.60
N LYS A 206 -45.94 -62.97 -16.89
CA LYS A 206 -45.47 -64.18 -16.21
C LYS A 206 -44.37 -64.76 -17.09
N THR A 207 -43.11 -64.64 -16.69
CA THR A 207 -41.99 -65.40 -17.27
C THR A 207 -42.11 -66.88 -16.84
N PRO A 208 -42.12 -67.84 -17.77
CA PRO A 208 -41.78 -69.22 -17.47
C PRO A 208 -40.26 -69.45 -17.61
N GLU A 209 -39.81 -70.42 -16.84
CA GLU A 209 -38.45 -70.96 -16.66
C GLU A 209 -37.74 -71.35 -17.97
#